data_AF-A0A2E2TJE4-F1
#
_entry.id   AF-A0A2E2TJE4-F1
#
_cell.length_a   1.000
_cell.length_b   1.000
_cell.length_c   1.000
_cell.angle_alpha   90.00
_cell.angle_beta   90.00
_cell.angle_gamma   90.00
#
_symmetry.space_group_name_H-M   'P 1'
#
loop_
_entity.id
_entity.type
_entity.pdbx_description
1 polymer ?
#
loop_
_entity_poly.entity_id
_entity_poly.type
_entity_poly.pdbx_seq_one_letter_code
_entity_poly.pdbx_strand_id
1 'polypeptide(L)'
;SQTFFDPNAIVLDFFAGSSTTAHAVMQLNAEDGGQRKFIMVQIPEKCDEKSEACKAGYKTIAEISKERIRRAGNKIKQDNADKDGIDQLDTGFRVLKVADSNMAEVYYTPDAIAQNLLSGLTDNIKADRSDEDLLFQVLLDWGVDLMRPITKNIIAGLDVYFVDDNGLAACFAKDGLITEDFCQKLVERQPLRVVFRDAGFKDDSVKINIEQIFKQISPHTEVKCL
;
A
#
# COMPACT_ATOMS: atom_id res chain seq x y z
N SER A 1 8.72 29.86 -8.22
CA SER A 1 8.35 28.43 -8.26
C SER A 1 6.91 28.32 -8.72
N GLN A 2 6.62 27.52 -9.75
CA GLN A 2 5.28 27.42 -10.33
C GLN A 2 4.28 26.64 -9.45
N THR A 3 4.75 25.99 -8.39
CA THR A 3 3.95 25.17 -7.47
C THR A 3 3.09 25.96 -6.47
N PHE A 4 3.40 27.24 -6.21
CA PHE A 4 2.66 28.02 -5.19
C PHE A 4 1.18 28.23 -5.55
N PHE A 5 0.89 28.43 -6.84
CA PHE A 5 -0.47 28.69 -7.34
C PHE A 5 -1.13 27.45 -7.95
N ASP A 6 -0.46 26.31 -7.98
CA ASP A 6 -1.06 25.09 -8.52
C ASP A 6 -1.96 24.45 -7.45
N PRO A 7 -3.30 24.41 -7.67
CA PRO A 7 -4.23 23.80 -6.73
C PRO A 7 -4.07 22.28 -6.63
N ASN A 8 -3.32 21.63 -7.51
CA ASN A 8 -3.09 20.18 -7.52
C ASN A 8 -1.63 19.80 -7.22
N ALA A 9 -0.83 20.74 -6.71
CA ALA A 9 0.58 20.53 -6.45
C ALA A 9 0.83 19.35 -5.47
N ILE A 10 1.92 18.62 -5.70
CA ILE A 10 2.48 17.67 -4.73
C ILE A 10 3.62 18.36 -3.97
N VAL A 11 3.48 18.48 -2.66
CA VAL A 11 4.45 19.10 -1.76
C VAL A 11 5.25 18.03 -1.03
N LEU A 12 6.54 17.91 -1.32
CA LEU A 12 7.46 16.99 -0.66
C LEU A 12 8.25 17.72 0.43
N ASP A 13 8.26 17.15 1.64
CA ASP A 13 9.14 17.57 2.73
C ASP A 13 9.87 16.34 3.26
N PHE A 14 11.18 16.26 3.01
CA PHE A 14 12.02 15.14 3.44
C PHE A 14 12.63 15.34 4.84
N PHE A 15 12.32 16.45 5.51
CA PHE A 15 12.68 16.76 6.89
C PHE A 15 11.43 17.22 7.64
N ALA A 16 10.38 16.40 7.62
CA ALA A 16 9.06 16.80 8.07
C ALA A 16 9.06 17.33 9.51
N GLY A 17 9.89 16.75 10.39
CA GLY A 17 9.99 17.13 11.79
C GLY A 17 8.64 17.01 12.47
N SER A 18 8.07 18.15 12.85
CA SER A 18 6.72 18.19 13.42
C SER A 18 5.59 18.04 12.40
N SER A 19 5.84 18.14 11.09
CA SER A 19 4.86 18.23 9.99
C SER A 19 4.09 19.56 9.92
N THR A 20 4.81 20.67 10.05
CA THR A 20 4.27 22.02 9.75
C THR A 20 3.86 22.16 8.29
N THR A 21 4.60 21.55 7.37
CA THR A 21 4.34 21.62 5.93
C THR A 21 3.01 20.97 5.56
N ALA A 22 2.73 19.76 6.05
CA ALA A 22 1.44 19.10 5.84
C ALA A 22 0.26 19.90 6.43
N HIS A 23 0.44 20.51 7.61
CA HIS A 23 -0.57 21.41 8.19
C HIS A 23 -0.85 22.59 7.25
N ALA A 24 0.19 23.29 6.80
CA ALA A 24 0.03 24.45 5.90
C ALA A 24 -0.66 24.07 4.58
N VAL A 25 -0.36 22.89 4.02
CA VAL A 25 -1.03 22.38 2.81
C VAL A 25 -2.52 22.16 3.04
N MET A 26 -2.90 21.47 4.13
CA MET A 26 -4.31 21.25 4.45
C MET A 26 -5.06 22.57 4.72
N GLN A 27 -4.40 23.52 5.40
CA GLN A 27 -4.96 24.84 5.67
C GLN A 27 -5.22 25.60 4.38
N LEU A 28 -4.24 25.62 3.47
CA LEU A 28 -4.37 26.31 2.19
C LEU A 28 -5.50 25.71 1.34
N ASN A 29 -5.61 24.37 1.28
CA ASN A 29 -6.72 23.70 0.59
C ASN A 29 -8.09 24.08 1.18
N ALA A 30 -8.19 24.30 2.50
CA ALA A 30 -9.43 24.76 3.15
C ALA A 30 -9.74 26.24 2.90
N GLU A 31 -8.73 27.04 2.54
CA GLU A 31 -8.88 28.47 2.24
C GLU A 31 -9.28 28.71 0.78
N ASP A 32 -8.65 28.01 -0.16
CA ASP A 32 -8.80 28.26 -1.59
C ASP A 32 -9.51 27.14 -2.38
N GLY A 33 -9.94 26.07 -1.70
CA GLY A 33 -10.59 24.93 -2.34
C GLY A 33 -9.65 24.06 -3.18
N GLY A 34 -8.34 24.20 -3.00
CA GLY A 34 -7.33 23.37 -3.66
C GLY A 34 -7.36 21.90 -3.24
N GLN A 35 -6.69 21.07 -4.02
CA GLN A 35 -6.52 19.62 -3.82
C GLN A 35 -5.03 19.25 -3.77
N ARG A 36 -4.22 20.12 -3.14
CA ARG A 36 -2.78 19.91 -3.00
C ARG A 36 -2.53 18.70 -2.11
N LYS A 37 -1.54 17.90 -2.50
CA LYS A 37 -1.14 16.69 -1.78
C LYS A 37 0.20 16.91 -1.11
N PHE A 38 0.48 16.15 -0.06
CA PHE A 38 1.75 16.23 0.65
C PHE A 38 2.40 14.85 0.81
N ILE A 39 3.73 14.83 0.77
CA ILE A 39 4.55 13.65 1.08
C ILE A 39 5.54 14.08 2.17
N MET A 40 5.37 13.56 3.38
CA MET A 40 6.25 13.85 4.52
C MET A 40 7.16 12.65 4.78
N VAL A 41 8.48 12.87 4.77
CA VAL A 41 9.46 11.86 5.20
C VAL A 41 10.01 12.26 6.55
N GLN A 42 9.97 11.32 7.50
CA GLN A 42 10.52 11.50 8.84
C GLN A 42 11.20 10.22 9.29
N ILE A 43 12.46 10.33 9.67
CA ILE A 43 13.22 9.25 10.31
C ILE A 43 12.60 8.97 11.69
N PRO A 44 12.46 7.71 12.12
CA PRO A 44 11.93 7.36 13.44
C PRO A 44 12.96 7.60 14.56
N GLU A 45 13.46 8.83 14.64
CA GLU A 45 14.36 9.28 15.69
C GLU A 45 13.66 9.20 17.05
N LYS A 46 14.35 8.62 18.06
CA LYS A 46 13.80 8.47 19.41
C LYS A 46 13.66 9.84 20.07
N CYS A 47 12.55 10.03 20.76
CA CYS A 47 12.38 11.20 21.61
C CYS A 47 13.35 11.13 22.81
N ASP A 48 13.81 12.28 23.30
CA ASP A 48 14.49 12.36 24.60
C ASP A 48 13.52 11.87 25.69
N GLU A 49 13.98 10.95 26.55
CA GLU A 49 13.20 10.37 27.64
C GLU A 49 12.65 11.43 28.61
N LYS A 50 13.34 12.57 28.74
CA LYS A 50 12.91 13.69 29.59
C LYS A 50 11.90 14.61 28.91
N SER A 51 11.70 14.49 27.60
CA SER A 51 10.79 15.35 26.84
C SER A 51 9.34 15.11 27.23
N GLU A 52 8.52 16.17 27.12
CA GLU A 52 7.06 16.06 27.29
C GLU A 52 6.43 15.10 26.28
N ALA A 53 7.02 14.97 25.08
CA ALA A 53 6.55 14.02 24.09
C ALA A 53 6.72 12.57 24.55
N CYS A 54 7.88 12.23 25.14
CA CYS A 54 8.09 10.89 25.68
C CYS A 54 7.17 10.63 26.89
N LYS A 55 6.97 11.61 27.77
CA LYS A 55 6.01 11.52 28.89
C LYS A 55 4.57 11.32 28.42
N ALA A 56 4.21 11.89 27.28
CA ALA A 56 2.90 11.71 26.63
C ALA A 56 2.77 10.40 25.83
N GLY A 57 3.80 9.53 25.85
CA GLY A 57 3.77 8.21 25.22
C GLY A 57 4.31 8.16 23.78
N TYR A 58 4.82 9.26 23.23
CA TYR A 58 5.43 9.28 21.89
C TYR A 58 6.89 8.84 21.98
N LYS A 59 7.21 7.68 21.39
CA LYS A 59 8.55 7.09 21.39
C LYS A 59 9.46 7.72 20.34
N THR A 60 8.89 8.19 19.22
CA THR A 60 9.65 8.75 18.11
C THR A 60 9.07 10.06 17.58
N ILE A 61 9.92 10.89 16.97
CA ILE A 61 9.50 12.14 16.30
C ILE A 61 8.45 11.84 15.21
N ALA A 62 8.60 10.72 14.50
CA ALA A 62 7.62 10.27 13.50
C ALA A 62 6.21 10.04 14.10
N GLU A 63 6.09 9.61 15.35
CA GLU A 63 4.79 9.48 16.02
C GLU A 63 4.14 10.83 16.32
N ILE A 64 4.94 11.79 16.80
CA ILE A 64 4.50 13.18 17.02
C ILE A 64 4.02 13.79 15.70
N SER A 65 4.81 13.59 14.64
CA SER A 65 4.54 14.08 13.30
C SER A 65 3.18 13.58 12.76
N LYS A 66 2.94 12.26 12.82
CA LYS A 66 1.65 11.65 12.45
C LYS A 66 0.50 12.22 13.26
N GLU A 67 0.69 12.36 14.56
CA GLU A 67 -0.35 12.86 15.45
C GLU A 67 -0.69 14.33 15.19
N ARG A 68 0.30 15.17 14.92
CA ARG A 68 0.06 16.56 14.51
C ARG A 68 -0.77 16.62 13.24
N ILE A 69 -0.47 15.81 12.23
CA ILE A 69 -1.23 15.80 10.97
C ILE A 69 -2.70 15.47 11.24
N ARG A 70 -2.99 14.42 12.04
CA ARG A 70 -4.38 14.06 12.42
C ARG A 70 -5.10 15.21 13.12
N ARG A 71 -4.45 15.80 14.13
CA ARG A 71 -5.05 16.89 14.91
C ARG A 71 -5.25 18.15 14.09
N ALA A 72 -4.29 18.50 13.23
CA ALA A 72 -4.39 19.63 12.32
C ALA A 72 -5.57 19.43 11.35
N GLY A 73 -5.68 18.27 10.71
CA GLY A 73 -6.80 17.95 9.83
C GLY A 73 -8.17 18.09 10.52
N ASN A 74 -8.31 17.49 11.70
CA ASN A 74 -9.54 17.60 12.49
C ASN A 74 -9.86 19.05 12.88
N LYS A 75 -8.85 19.79 13.34
CA LYS A 75 -9.02 21.19 13.75
C LYS A 75 -9.38 22.09 12.58
N ILE A 76 -8.76 21.89 11.41
CA ILE A 76 -9.08 22.65 10.19
C ILE A 76 -10.54 22.42 9.79
N LYS A 77 -11.02 21.17 9.81
CA LYS A 77 -12.44 20.88 9.55
C LYS A 77 -13.36 21.54 10.57
N GLN A 78 -13.03 21.49 11.85
CA GLN A 78 -13.81 22.13 12.92
C GLN A 78 -13.85 23.65 12.80
N ASP A 79 -12.70 24.29 12.58
CA ASP A 79 -12.57 25.75 12.49
C ASP A 79 -13.22 26.31 11.20
N ASN A 80 -13.53 25.45 10.22
CA ASN A 80 -14.16 25.82 8.95
C ASN A 80 -15.51 25.12 8.74
N ALA A 81 -16.16 24.63 9.80
CA ALA A 81 -17.42 23.88 9.71
C ALA A 81 -18.55 24.65 8.98
N ASP A 82 -18.48 25.98 8.97
CA ASP A 82 -19.47 26.87 8.36
C ASP A 82 -19.26 27.05 6.84
N LYS A 83 -18.15 26.55 6.29
CA LYS A 83 -17.81 26.69 4.86
C LYS A 83 -18.42 25.57 4.03
N ASP A 84 -19.04 25.93 2.91
CA ASP A 84 -19.50 24.98 1.91
C ASP A 84 -18.34 24.13 1.37
N GLY A 85 -18.54 22.80 1.34
CA GLY A 85 -17.57 21.85 0.81
C GLY A 85 -16.47 21.42 1.79
N ILE A 86 -16.44 21.91 3.04
CA ILE A 86 -15.42 21.53 4.03
C ILE A 86 -15.39 20.02 4.34
N ASP A 87 -16.55 19.36 4.25
CA ASP A 87 -16.66 17.90 4.45
C ASP A 87 -15.88 17.11 3.41
N GLN A 88 -15.68 17.68 2.21
CA GLN A 88 -14.93 17.09 1.10
C GLN A 88 -13.43 17.38 1.18
N LEU A 89 -12.98 18.20 2.14
CA LEU A 89 -11.55 18.45 2.35
C LEU A 89 -10.85 17.14 2.72
N ASP A 90 -9.87 16.74 1.90
CA ASP A 90 -9.02 15.60 2.20
C ASP A 90 -7.98 15.99 3.24
N THR A 91 -8.17 15.47 4.46
CA THR A 91 -7.21 15.56 5.57
C THR A 91 -6.65 14.19 5.92
N GLY A 92 -6.95 13.18 5.10
CA GLY A 92 -6.46 11.82 5.25
C GLY A 92 -4.99 11.72 4.85
N PHE A 93 -4.33 10.67 5.35
CA PHE A 93 -2.99 10.33 4.92
C PHE A 93 -2.71 8.86 5.16
N ARG A 94 -1.79 8.29 4.38
CA ARG A 94 -1.26 6.94 4.58
C ARG A 94 0.09 7.03 5.26
N VAL A 95 0.41 6.04 6.07
CA VAL A 95 1.71 5.92 6.74
C VAL A 95 2.40 4.70 6.18
N LEU A 96 3.55 4.91 5.55
CA LEU A 96 4.42 3.86 5.05
C LEU A 96 5.72 3.87 5.85
N LYS A 97 6.36 2.71 5.93
CA LYS A 97 7.67 2.54 6.55
C LYS A 97 8.57 1.81 5.57
N VAL A 98 9.84 2.15 5.56
CA VAL A 98 10.86 1.36 4.87
C VAL A 98 11.07 0.08 5.69
N ALA A 99 11.02 -1.06 5.02
CA ALA A 99 11.31 -2.37 5.57
C ALA A 99 12.26 -3.12 4.63
N ASP A 100 12.85 -4.21 5.11
CA ASP A 100 13.64 -5.10 4.27
C ASP A 100 12.76 -5.80 3.22
N SER A 101 13.39 -6.45 2.25
CA SER A 101 12.67 -7.21 1.20
C SER A 101 11.62 -8.17 1.79
N ASN A 102 10.51 -8.33 1.06
CA ASN A 102 9.51 -9.35 1.34
C ASN A 102 10.00 -10.76 0.98
N MET A 103 11.01 -10.87 0.11
CA MET A 103 11.56 -12.15 -0.30
C MET A 103 12.36 -12.78 0.84
N ALA A 104 12.20 -14.10 1.03
CA ALA A 104 13.03 -14.88 1.93
C ALA A 104 14.49 -14.87 1.45
N GLU A 105 15.44 -14.72 2.36
CA GLU A 105 16.86 -14.83 2.02
C GLU A 105 17.22 -16.32 1.89
N VAL A 106 17.29 -16.77 0.65
CA VAL A 106 17.61 -18.14 0.29
C VAL A 106 19.13 -18.28 0.22
N TYR A 107 19.80 -18.46 1.36
CA TYR A 107 21.24 -18.75 1.41
C TYR A 107 21.50 -20.24 1.25
N TYR A 108 21.89 -20.71 0.07
CA TYR A 108 22.59 -22.01 -0.03
C TYR A 108 23.80 -21.91 -0.96
N THR A 109 24.90 -22.54 -0.53
CA THR A 109 25.79 -23.22 -1.45
C THR A 109 25.13 -24.56 -1.84
N PRO A 110 25.16 -24.98 -3.11
CA PRO A 110 24.51 -26.21 -3.58
C PRO A 110 24.82 -27.47 -2.75
N ASP A 111 25.99 -27.49 -2.10
CA ASP A 111 26.51 -28.64 -1.36
C ASP A 111 26.00 -28.77 0.09
N ALA A 112 25.16 -27.85 0.58
CA ALA A 112 24.72 -27.82 1.99
C ALA A 112 23.25 -28.26 2.22
N ILE A 113 22.55 -28.76 1.20
CA ILE A 113 21.12 -29.08 1.29
C ILE A 113 20.91 -30.43 2.00
N ALA A 114 20.44 -30.40 3.24
CA ALA A 114 19.89 -31.57 3.93
C ALA A 114 18.37 -31.69 3.67
N GLN A 115 17.83 -32.92 3.56
CA GLN A 115 16.42 -33.19 3.24
C GLN A 115 15.41 -32.43 4.14
N ASN A 116 15.82 -32.10 5.38
CA ASN A 116 15.00 -31.37 6.34
C ASN A 116 14.92 -29.85 6.11
N LEU A 117 15.70 -29.28 5.18
CA LEU A 117 15.61 -27.87 4.76
C LEU A 117 14.57 -27.64 3.65
N LEU A 118 14.10 -28.70 2.97
CA LEU A 118 13.16 -28.60 1.85
C LEU A 118 11.77 -28.08 2.26
N SER A 119 11.35 -28.29 3.51
CA SER A 119 10.06 -27.81 4.03
C SER A 119 10.04 -26.32 4.35
N GLY A 120 11.18 -25.71 4.65
CA GLY A 120 11.33 -24.25 4.85
C GLY A 120 11.58 -23.47 3.57
N LEU A 121 11.53 -24.17 2.44
CA LEU A 121 11.93 -23.73 1.11
C LEU A 121 10.75 -23.59 0.14
N THR A 122 9.54 -23.87 0.62
CA THR A 122 8.33 -23.91 -0.21
C THR A 122 7.72 -22.55 -0.49
N ASP A 123 8.18 -21.50 0.20
CA ASP A 123 7.66 -20.15 0.04
C ASP A 123 8.80 -19.15 -0.12
N ASN A 124 8.68 -18.34 -1.17
CA ASN A 124 9.67 -17.35 -1.56
C ASN A 124 9.52 -16.07 -0.71
N ILE A 125 8.44 -15.98 0.09
CA ILE A 125 8.05 -14.81 0.86
C ILE A 125 8.27 -15.06 2.35
N LYS A 126 8.82 -14.08 3.07
CA LYS A 126 9.00 -14.15 4.52
C LYS A 126 7.66 -14.32 5.24
N ALA A 127 7.62 -15.21 6.24
CA ALA A 127 6.39 -15.58 6.94
C ALA A 127 5.77 -14.46 7.78
N ASP A 128 6.52 -13.40 8.10
CA ASP A 128 6.08 -12.24 8.87
C ASP A 128 5.49 -11.11 7.99
N ARG A 129 5.35 -11.33 6.67
CA ARG A 129 4.77 -10.35 5.74
C ARG A 129 3.27 -10.48 5.63
N SER A 130 2.61 -9.33 5.66
CA SER A 130 1.18 -9.21 5.38
C SER A 130 0.90 -9.15 3.89
N ASP A 131 -0.36 -9.42 3.51
CA ASP A 131 -0.84 -9.26 2.14
C ASP A 131 -0.69 -7.80 1.67
N GLU A 132 -0.88 -6.83 2.57
CA GLU A 132 -0.64 -5.42 2.28
C GLU A 132 0.85 -5.12 2.00
N ASP A 133 1.80 -5.75 2.69
CA ASP A 133 3.24 -5.56 2.41
C ASP A 133 3.59 -6.02 0.98
N LEU A 134 2.97 -7.12 0.53
CA LEU A 134 3.11 -7.62 -0.84
C LEU A 134 2.44 -6.68 -1.85
N LEU A 135 1.24 -6.20 -1.53
CA LEU A 135 0.53 -5.23 -2.35
C LEU A 135 1.37 -3.97 -2.59
N PHE A 136 1.91 -3.37 -1.53
CA PHE A 136 2.70 -2.14 -1.66
C PHE A 136 4.01 -2.36 -2.42
N GLN A 137 4.64 -3.53 -2.30
CA GLN A 137 5.78 -3.87 -3.17
C GLN A 137 5.35 -3.93 -4.64
N VAL A 138 4.25 -4.61 -4.97
CA VAL A 138 3.74 -4.71 -6.34
C VAL A 138 3.42 -3.33 -6.92
N LEU A 139 2.80 -2.45 -6.13
CA LEU A 139 2.50 -1.09 -6.56
C LEU A 139 3.76 -0.32 -6.94
N LEU A 140 4.83 -0.46 -6.15
CA LEU A 140 6.13 0.15 -6.44
C LEU A 140 6.78 -0.46 -7.69
N ASP A 141 6.82 -1.79 -7.79
CA ASP A 141 7.42 -2.51 -8.93
C ASP A 141 6.78 -2.12 -10.26
N TRP A 142 5.47 -1.85 -10.25
CA TRP A 142 4.69 -1.51 -11.44
C TRP A 142 4.46 -0.01 -11.64
N GLY A 143 5.09 0.83 -10.81
CA GLY A 143 4.98 2.29 -10.89
C GLY A 143 3.55 2.79 -10.72
N VAL A 144 2.72 2.06 -9.98
CA VAL A 144 1.35 2.46 -9.65
C VAL A 144 1.39 3.49 -8.52
N ASP A 145 0.66 4.59 -8.69
CA ASP A 145 0.58 5.65 -7.69
C ASP A 145 -0.01 5.13 -6.37
N LEU A 146 0.74 5.30 -5.27
CA LEU A 146 0.37 4.85 -3.93
C LEU A 146 -0.85 5.57 -3.35
N MET A 147 -1.24 6.70 -3.95
CA MET A 147 -2.41 7.48 -3.56
C MET A 147 -3.71 6.91 -4.11
N ARG A 148 -3.66 5.94 -5.04
CA ARG A 148 -4.86 5.33 -5.62
C ARG A 148 -5.70 4.62 -4.56
N PRO A 149 -7.05 4.66 -4.67
CA PRO A 149 -7.92 3.98 -3.74
C PRO A 149 -7.65 2.48 -3.77
N ILE A 150 -7.65 1.86 -2.59
CA ILE A 150 -7.49 0.42 -2.42
C ILE A 150 -8.76 -0.08 -1.74
N THR A 151 -9.45 -1.03 -2.36
CA THR A 151 -10.61 -1.71 -1.77
C THR A 151 -10.32 -3.20 -1.65
N LYS A 152 -10.95 -3.84 -0.66
CA LYS A 152 -10.79 -5.27 -0.41
C LYS A 152 -12.13 -5.95 -0.55
N ASN A 153 -12.22 -6.89 -1.48
CA ASN A 153 -13.44 -7.64 -1.79
C ASN A 153 -13.20 -9.14 -1.64
N ILE A 154 -14.24 -9.89 -1.30
CA ILE A 154 -14.19 -11.36 -1.23
C ILE A 154 -14.72 -11.93 -2.54
N ILE A 155 -13.91 -12.76 -3.22
CA ILE A 155 -14.29 -13.48 -4.44
C ILE A 155 -14.04 -14.96 -4.20
N ALA A 156 -15.08 -15.79 -4.34
CA ALA A 156 -15.04 -17.23 -4.06
C ALA A 156 -14.43 -17.60 -2.68
N GLY A 157 -14.63 -16.74 -1.67
CA GLY A 157 -14.09 -16.93 -0.32
C GLY A 157 -12.65 -16.45 -0.12
N LEU A 158 -12.01 -15.88 -1.15
CA LEU A 158 -10.66 -15.34 -1.09
C LEU A 158 -10.66 -13.81 -1.09
N ASP A 159 -9.72 -13.25 -0.34
CA ASP A 159 -9.46 -11.83 -0.28
C ASP A 159 -8.77 -11.34 -1.57
N VAL A 160 -9.36 -10.32 -2.20
CA VAL A 160 -8.83 -9.68 -3.40
C VAL A 160 -8.76 -8.17 -3.17
N TYR A 161 -7.56 -7.62 -3.32
CA TYR A 161 -7.30 -6.18 -3.28
C TYR A 161 -7.48 -5.60 -4.68
N PHE A 162 -8.29 -4.55 -4.78
CA PHE A 162 -8.55 -3.80 -6.00
C PHE A 162 -7.97 -2.40 -5.86
N VAL A 163 -7.13 -1.99 -6.81
CA VAL A 163 -6.45 -0.69 -6.82
C VAL A 163 -6.86 0.09 -8.06
N ASP A 164 -7.23 1.36 -7.84
CA ASP A 164 -7.79 2.22 -8.91
C ASP A 164 -8.96 1.53 -9.62
N ASP A 165 -9.92 1.06 -8.81
CA ASP A 165 -11.02 0.17 -9.21
C ASP A 165 -10.51 -1.13 -9.84
N ASN A 166 -10.42 -1.19 -11.16
CA ASN A 166 -9.96 -2.37 -11.89
C ASN A 166 -8.56 -2.19 -12.49
N GLY A 167 -7.81 -1.15 -12.09
CA GLY A 167 -6.45 -0.94 -12.56
C GLY A 167 -5.50 -2.08 -12.17
N LEU A 168 -5.67 -2.64 -10.98
CA LEU A 168 -4.92 -3.79 -10.50
C LEU A 168 -5.77 -4.60 -9.53
N ALA A 169 -5.84 -5.92 -9.74
CA ALA A 169 -6.39 -6.86 -8.77
C ALA A 169 -5.28 -7.77 -8.22
N ALA A 170 -5.18 -7.91 -6.91
CA ALA A 170 -4.16 -8.75 -6.28
C ALA A 170 -4.79 -9.74 -5.29
N CYS A 171 -4.40 -11.00 -5.40
CA CYS A 171 -4.79 -12.04 -4.46
C CYS A 171 -3.54 -12.77 -3.97
N PHE A 172 -3.27 -12.68 -2.66
CA PHE A 172 -2.08 -13.25 -2.03
C PHE A 172 -2.39 -14.54 -1.25
N ALA A 173 -3.50 -15.21 -1.61
CA ALA A 173 -3.85 -16.51 -1.07
C ALA A 173 -2.70 -17.51 -1.25
N LYS A 174 -2.59 -18.43 -0.31
CA LYS A 174 -1.55 -19.46 -0.24
C LYS A 174 -2.18 -20.86 -0.19
N ASP A 175 -1.37 -21.89 -0.05
CA ASP A 175 -1.80 -23.28 0.16
C ASP A 175 -2.68 -23.83 -0.99
N GLY A 176 -2.43 -23.39 -2.22
CA GLY A 176 -3.13 -23.90 -3.40
C GLY A 176 -4.61 -23.48 -3.52
N LEU A 177 -5.01 -22.41 -2.82
CA LEU A 177 -6.40 -21.95 -2.78
C LEU A 177 -6.87 -21.23 -4.06
N ILE A 178 -5.95 -20.80 -4.93
CA ILE A 178 -6.29 -20.17 -6.21
C ILE A 178 -6.71 -21.26 -7.20
N THR A 179 -7.98 -21.24 -7.58
CA THR A 179 -8.61 -22.24 -8.46
C THR A 179 -9.15 -21.61 -9.75
N GLU A 180 -9.45 -22.44 -10.74
CA GLU A 180 -10.06 -21.99 -12.00
C GLU A 180 -11.43 -21.31 -11.80
N ASP A 181 -12.27 -21.80 -10.86
CA ASP A 181 -13.58 -21.17 -10.52
C ASP A 181 -13.39 -19.76 -9.96
N PHE A 182 -12.41 -19.59 -9.07
CA PHE A 182 -12.06 -18.27 -8.55
C PHE A 182 -11.61 -17.34 -9.69
N CYS A 183 -10.74 -17.81 -10.59
CA CYS A 183 -10.24 -17.01 -11.68
C CYS A 183 -11.33 -16.63 -12.68
N GLN A 184 -12.28 -17.53 -13.00
CA GLN A 184 -13.42 -17.20 -13.86
C GLN A 184 -14.21 -16.00 -13.29
N LYS A 185 -14.49 -15.99 -11.99
CA LYS A 185 -15.18 -14.87 -11.31
C LYS A 185 -14.35 -13.59 -11.26
N LEU A 186 -13.02 -13.71 -11.12
CA LEU A 186 -12.14 -12.55 -11.11
C LEU A 186 -12.03 -11.90 -12.49
N VAL A 187 -11.97 -12.70 -13.55
CA VAL A 187 -11.83 -12.23 -14.93
C VAL A 187 -13.05 -11.46 -15.42
N GLU A 188 -14.25 -11.76 -14.91
CA GLU A 188 -15.47 -10.98 -15.16
C GLU A 188 -15.35 -9.51 -14.70
N ARG A 189 -14.44 -9.21 -13.77
CA ARG A 189 -14.13 -7.84 -13.34
C ARG A 189 -13.27 -7.08 -14.35
N GLN A 190 -12.73 -7.76 -15.36
CA GLN A 190 -11.87 -7.18 -16.42
C GLN A 190 -10.76 -6.27 -15.86
N PRO A 191 -9.96 -6.74 -14.89
CA PRO A 191 -8.84 -5.95 -14.37
C PRO A 191 -7.77 -5.74 -15.44
N LEU A 192 -7.13 -4.56 -15.48
CA LEU A 192 -6.02 -4.29 -16.40
C LEU A 192 -4.78 -5.13 -16.05
N ARG A 193 -4.57 -5.36 -14.76
CA ARG A 193 -3.47 -6.17 -14.26
C ARG A 193 -3.91 -7.05 -13.10
N VAL A 194 -3.33 -8.25 -13.02
CA VAL A 194 -3.62 -9.21 -11.95
C VAL A 194 -2.33 -9.74 -11.36
N VAL A 195 -2.28 -9.80 -10.03
CA VAL A 195 -1.15 -10.37 -9.30
C VAL A 195 -1.59 -11.49 -8.39
N PHE A 196 -0.88 -12.61 -8.47
CA PHE A 196 -1.03 -13.76 -7.60
C PHE A 196 0.25 -14.06 -6.84
N ARG A 197 0.13 -14.71 -5.69
CA ARG A 197 1.26 -15.38 -5.03
C ARG A 197 1.44 -16.77 -5.63
N ASP A 198 2.68 -17.18 -5.91
CA ASP A 198 2.95 -18.48 -6.51
C ASP A 198 2.48 -19.66 -5.64
N ALA A 199 2.69 -19.55 -4.31
CA ALA A 199 2.16 -20.51 -3.33
C ALA A 199 0.62 -20.58 -3.27
N GLY A 200 -0.08 -19.66 -3.95
CA GLY A 200 -1.52 -19.71 -4.11
C GLY A 200 -2.00 -20.77 -5.09
N PHE A 201 -1.15 -21.24 -6.00
CA PHE A 201 -1.49 -22.30 -6.95
C PHE A 201 -1.19 -23.67 -6.38
N LYS A 202 -2.03 -24.66 -6.71
CA LYS A 202 -1.82 -26.05 -6.29
C LYS A 202 -0.64 -26.69 -7.03
N ASP A 203 -0.50 -26.38 -8.32
CA ASP A 203 0.57 -26.85 -9.20
C ASP A 203 0.69 -25.93 -10.44
N ASP A 204 1.74 -26.14 -11.24
CA ASP A 204 2.00 -25.38 -12.47
C ASP A 204 0.89 -25.55 -13.52
N SER A 205 0.13 -26.65 -13.49
CA SER A 205 -0.96 -26.86 -14.45
C SER A 205 -2.09 -25.87 -14.19
N VAL A 206 -2.45 -25.66 -12.92
CA VAL A 206 -3.46 -24.67 -12.52
C VAL A 206 -3.01 -23.26 -12.91
N LYS A 207 -1.73 -22.92 -12.68
CA LYS A 207 -1.16 -21.62 -13.06
C LYS A 207 -1.24 -21.37 -14.58
N ILE A 208 -0.81 -22.34 -15.38
CA ILE A 208 -0.88 -22.25 -16.85
C ILE A 208 -2.34 -22.11 -17.31
N ASN A 209 -3.26 -22.90 -16.76
CA ASN A 209 -4.68 -22.84 -17.11
C ASN A 209 -5.26 -21.45 -16.81
N ILE A 210 -4.94 -20.87 -15.66
CA ILE A 210 -5.40 -19.53 -15.26
C ILE A 210 -4.88 -18.46 -16.23
N GLU A 211 -3.61 -18.50 -16.62
CA GLU A 211 -3.08 -17.59 -17.63
C GLU A 211 -3.83 -17.71 -18.97
N GLN A 212 -4.23 -18.94 -19.36
CA GLN A 212 -5.04 -19.14 -20.56
C GLN A 212 -6.46 -18.56 -20.42
N ILE A 213 -7.10 -18.70 -19.26
CA ILE A 213 -8.43 -18.11 -18.99
C ILE A 213 -8.37 -16.58 -19.18
N PHE A 214 -7.36 -15.92 -18.61
CA PHE A 214 -7.17 -14.48 -18.82
C PHE A 214 -6.92 -14.15 -20.30
N LYS A 215 -6.06 -14.87 -21.00
CA LYS A 215 -5.81 -14.64 -22.44
C LYS A 215 -7.06 -14.79 -23.32
N GLN A 216 -7.97 -15.69 -22.98
CA GLN A 216 -9.18 -15.94 -23.76
C GLN A 216 -10.29 -14.91 -23.50
N ILE A 217 -10.53 -14.57 -22.24
CA ILE A 217 -11.68 -13.73 -21.84
C ILE A 217 -11.28 -12.26 -21.68
N SER A 218 -10.05 -11.98 -21.29
CA SER A 218 -9.51 -10.62 -21.10
C SER A 218 -8.07 -10.53 -21.64
N PRO A 219 -7.87 -10.54 -22.97
CA PRO A 219 -6.55 -10.62 -23.61
C PRO A 219 -5.63 -9.43 -23.28
N HIS A 220 -6.19 -8.34 -22.77
CA HIS A 220 -5.46 -7.13 -22.38
C HIS A 220 -5.02 -7.13 -20.91
N THR A 221 -5.47 -8.11 -20.11
CA THR A 221 -5.04 -8.23 -18.72
C THR A 221 -3.62 -8.77 -18.63
N GLU A 222 -2.75 -8.03 -17.96
CA GLU A 222 -1.40 -8.49 -17.62
C GLU A 222 -1.44 -9.33 -16.33
N VAL A 223 -0.97 -10.58 -16.39
CA VAL A 223 -0.93 -11.48 -15.21
C VAL A 223 0.50 -11.65 -14.73
N LYS A 224 0.73 -11.50 -13.42
CA LYS A 224 2.04 -11.72 -12.77
C LYS A 224 1.89 -12.60 -11.53
N CYS A 225 2.86 -13.48 -11.32
CA CYS A 225 2.97 -14.29 -10.11
C CYS A 225 4.24 -13.89 -9.34
N LEU A 226 4.13 -13.76 -8.01
CA LEU A 226 5.23 -13.48 -7.08
C LEU A 226 5.81 -14.76 -6.48
#